data_AF-A0A1Q7D1B0-F1
#
_entry.id   AF-A0A1Q7D1B0-F1
#
_cell.length_a   1.000
_cell.length_b   1.000
_cell.length_c   1.000
_cell.angle_alpha   90.00
_cell.angle_beta   90.00
_cell.angle_gamma   90.00
#
_symmetry.space_group_name_H-M   'P 1'
#
loop_
_entity.id
_entity.type
_entity.pdbx_description
1 polymer ?
#
loop_
_entity_poly.entity_id
_entity_poly.type
_entity_poly.pdbx_seq_one_letter_code
_entity_poly.pdbx_strand_id
1 'polypeptide(L)'
;MRLRAYGVYNYKIADPRAFFLKVSGTREAYTIADIEGQLRSTVVSALTDHFGQSQVPFLDMAASQDVLAAAVAHKARPAFAELGLSLEGLQIQNISLPDELQKRLDERIGMGIVGDLSRYTQYQVAQSIPIAAAANGPAGAGAGIGAGIAMGQAMGQALAQAAQATAGSAQGSAGATKTVVCAKCQARIERPSKFCPECGSALG
;
A
#
# COMPACT_ATOMS: atom_id res chain seq x y z
N MET A 1 -10.86 11.43 -8.89
CA MET A 1 -9.53 11.08 -8.33
C MET A 1 -8.47 11.68 -9.23
N ARG A 2 -7.51 12.47 -8.70
CA ARG A 2 -6.40 13.02 -9.50
C ARG A 2 -5.16 12.21 -9.19
N LEU A 3 -4.76 11.36 -10.14
CA LEU A 3 -3.53 10.59 -10.07
C LEU A 3 -2.47 11.30 -10.91
N ARG A 4 -1.25 11.39 -10.41
CA ARG A 4 -0.11 11.82 -11.23
C ARG A 4 0.90 10.69 -11.30
N ALA A 5 1.31 10.35 -12.52
CA ALA A 5 2.35 9.37 -12.76
C ALA A 5 3.46 9.97 -13.61
N TYR A 6 4.68 9.55 -13.34
CA TYR A 6 5.89 9.88 -14.09
C TYR A 6 6.48 8.59 -14.62
N GLY A 7 6.83 8.58 -15.90
CA GLY A 7 7.33 7.38 -16.57
C GLY A 7 7.90 7.68 -17.95
N VAL A 8 8.50 6.65 -18.54
CA VAL A 8 9.05 6.66 -19.89
C VAL A 8 8.51 5.48 -20.68
N TYR A 9 8.35 5.67 -21.98
CA TYR A 9 7.90 4.62 -22.89
C TYR A 9 8.73 4.64 -24.17
N ASN A 10 8.93 3.46 -24.73
CA ASN A 10 9.72 3.25 -25.94
C ASN A 10 8.83 2.67 -27.02
N TYR A 11 8.89 3.24 -28.21
CA TYR A 11 8.12 2.78 -29.36
C TYR A 11 8.95 2.81 -30.63
N LYS A 12 8.52 2.01 -31.61
CA LYS A 12 9.08 1.99 -32.96
C LYS A 12 7.97 1.92 -33.99
N ILE A 13 8.26 2.33 -35.21
CA ILE A 13 7.36 2.11 -36.34
C ILE A 13 7.41 0.61 -36.68
N ALA A 14 6.26 -0.05 -36.60
CA ALA A 14 6.10 -1.47 -36.93
C ALA A 14 5.46 -1.66 -38.31
N ASP A 15 4.49 -0.80 -38.65
CA ASP A 15 3.86 -0.76 -39.97
C ASP A 15 3.98 0.67 -40.54
N PRO A 16 4.99 0.92 -41.40
CA PRO A 16 5.17 2.21 -42.04
C PRO A 16 4.00 2.62 -42.94
N ARG A 17 3.29 1.67 -43.55
CA ARG A 17 2.14 1.97 -44.41
C ARG A 17 0.96 2.45 -43.57
N ALA A 18 0.65 1.76 -42.47
CA ALA A 18 -0.40 2.19 -41.55
C ALA A 18 -0.07 3.55 -40.93
N PHE A 19 1.19 3.76 -40.51
CA PHE A 19 1.64 5.03 -39.98
C PHE A 19 1.50 6.16 -41.02
N PHE A 20 1.89 5.92 -42.27
CA PHE A 20 1.73 6.91 -43.34
C PHE A 20 0.26 7.27 -43.59
N LEU A 21 -0.62 6.26 -43.68
CA LEU A 21 -2.03 6.48 -44.00
C LEU A 21 -2.82 7.13 -42.86
N LYS A 22 -2.47 6.85 -41.60
CA LYS A 22 -3.27 7.27 -40.44
C LYS A 22 -2.66 8.42 -39.62
N VAL A 23 -1.35 8.62 -39.72
CA VAL A 23 -0.62 9.55 -38.84
C VAL A 23 0.06 10.66 -39.63
N SER A 24 1.06 10.35 -40.46
CA SER A 24 1.85 11.40 -41.13
C SER A 24 1.12 12.01 -42.33
N GLY A 25 0.31 11.21 -43.03
CA GLY A 25 -0.39 11.62 -44.25
C GLY A 25 0.58 12.14 -45.32
N THR A 26 0.17 13.19 -46.03
CA THR A 26 0.94 13.82 -47.12
C THR A 26 1.87 14.93 -46.65
N ARG A 27 2.13 15.06 -45.34
CA ARG A 27 3.04 16.08 -44.81
C ARG A 27 4.47 15.79 -45.26
N GLU A 28 5.20 16.85 -45.62
CA GLU A 28 6.61 16.76 -46.02
C GLU A 28 7.51 16.26 -44.89
N ALA A 29 7.23 16.70 -43.66
CA ALA A 29 7.89 16.23 -42.44
C ALA A 29 6.86 15.98 -41.33
N TYR A 30 7.11 14.94 -40.54
CA TYR A 30 6.32 14.60 -39.36
C TYR A 30 7.28 14.20 -38.24
N THR A 31 7.27 14.97 -37.15
CA THR A 31 8.27 14.87 -36.08
C THR A 31 7.72 14.14 -34.86
N ILE A 32 8.62 13.77 -33.95
CA ILE A 32 8.23 13.15 -32.67
C ILE A 32 7.32 14.11 -31.87
N ALA A 33 7.58 15.41 -31.90
CA ALA A 33 6.78 16.40 -31.17
C ALA A 33 5.32 16.44 -31.63
N ASP A 34 5.05 16.12 -32.90
CA ASP A 34 3.70 16.12 -33.47
C ASP A 34 2.82 15.00 -32.90
N ILE A 35 3.41 13.85 -32.57
CA ILE A 35 2.67 12.66 -32.10
C ILE A 35 2.77 12.43 -30.59
N GLU A 36 3.80 12.97 -29.95
CA GLU A 36 4.12 12.71 -28.54
C GLU A 36 2.92 13.02 -27.62
N GLY A 37 2.19 14.11 -27.88
CA GLY A 37 1.01 14.48 -27.11
C GLY A 37 -0.12 13.44 -27.17
N GLN A 38 -0.36 12.88 -28.36
CA GLN A 38 -1.37 11.84 -28.57
C GLN A 38 -0.95 10.52 -27.91
N LEU A 39 0.30 10.09 -28.10
CA LEU A 39 0.82 8.86 -27.49
C LEU A 39 0.81 8.96 -25.97
N ARG A 40 1.23 10.09 -25.41
CA ARG A 40 1.17 10.35 -23.96
C ARG A 40 -0.27 10.25 -23.45
N SER A 41 -1.21 10.88 -24.14
CA SER A 41 -2.63 10.84 -23.76
C SER A 41 -3.19 9.42 -23.80
N THR A 42 -2.78 8.62 -24.78
CA THR A 42 -3.16 7.21 -24.91
C THR A 42 -2.68 6.39 -23.72
N VAL A 43 -1.41 6.55 -23.32
CA VAL A 43 -0.85 5.85 -22.15
C VAL A 43 -1.54 6.29 -20.85
N VAL A 44 -1.81 7.59 -20.68
CA VAL A 44 -2.51 8.13 -19.50
C VAL A 44 -3.94 7.61 -19.41
N SER A 45 -4.64 7.52 -20.55
CA SER A 45 -5.98 6.93 -20.60
C SER A 45 -5.94 5.45 -20.23
N ALA A 46 -5.02 4.67 -20.80
CA ALA A 46 -4.86 3.25 -20.47
C ALA A 46 -4.56 3.04 -18.97
N LEU A 47 -3.73 3.90 -18.38
CA LEU A 47 -3.46 3.91 -16.94
C LEU A 47 -4.72 4.20 -16.12
N THR A 48 -5.46 5.25 -16.50
CA THR A 48 -6.68 5.66 -15.80
C THR A 48 -7.74 4.56 -15.87
N ASP A 49 -7.94 3.96 -17.03
CA ASP A 49 -8.90 2.87 -17.21
C ASP A 49 -8.47 1.60 -16.47
N HIS A 50 -7.17 1.33 -16.37
CA HIS A 50 -6.68 0.21 -15.57
C HIS A 50 -7.05 0.39 -14.09
N PHE A 51 -6.84 1.58 -13.52
CA PHE A 51 -7.27 1.87 -12.16
C PHE A 51 -8.79 1.92 -11.98
N GLY A 52 -9.54 2.38 -12.99
CA GLY A 52 -11.01 2.38 -12.94
C GLY A 52 -11.64 0.99 -12.97
N GLN A 53 -10.96 0.01 -13.57
CA GLN A 53 -11.45 -1.37 -13.72
C GLN A 53 -10.86 -2.34 -12.69
N SER A 54 -9.71 -2.00 -12.10
CA SER A 54 -9.03 -2.88 -11.15
C SER A 54 -9.82 -2.97 -9.84
N GLN A 55 -10.08 -4.21 -9.40
CA GLN A 55 -10.57 -4.48 -8.04
C GLN A 55 -9.44 -4.59 -7.02
N VAL A 56 -8.18 -4.53 -7.47
CA VAL A 56 -7.00 -4.56 -6.61
C VAL A 56 -6.87 -3.20 -5.94
N PRO A 57 -6.66 -3.16 -4.60
CA PRO A 57 -6.34 -1.92 -3.92
C PRO A 57 -5.17 -1.23 -4.62
N PHE A 58 -5.33 0.05 -4.96
CA PHE A 58 -4.31 0.87 -5.62
C PHE A 58 -2.89 0.68 -5.01
N LEU A 59 -2.86 0.48 -3.70
CA LEU A 59 -1.67 0.36 -2.86
C LEU A 59 -0.84 -0.90 -3.16
N ASP A 60 -1.52 -2.02 -3.42
CA ASP A 60 -0.84 -3.27 -3.78
C ASP A 60 -0.26 -3.18 -5.21
N MET A 61 -0.90 -2.39 -6.07
CA MET A 61 -0.40 -2.11 -7.42
C MET A 61 0.78 -1.11 -7.40
N ALA A 62 0.73 -0.09 -6.55
CA ALA A 62 1.82 0.86 -6.37
C ALA A 62 3.09 0.20 -5.80
N ALA A 63 2.92 -0.87 -5.01
CA ALA A 63 4.04 -1.68 -4.51
C ALA A 63 4.75 -2.48 -5.61
N SER A 64 4.10 -2.74 -6.74
CA SER A 64 4.64 -3.51 -7.88
C SER A 64 4.57 -2.71 -9.18
N GLN A 65 5.42 -1.69 -9.29
CA GLN A 65 5.46 -0.77 -10.44
C GLN A 65 5.67 -1.51 -11.78
N ASP A 66 6.45 -2.58 -11.80
CA ASP A 66 6.69 -3.40 -13.00
C ASP A 66 5.41 -4.10 -13.49
N VAL A 67 4.62 -4.64 -12.55
CA VAL A 67 3.35 -5.32 -12.87
C VAL A 67 2.35 -4.33 -13.42
N LEU A 68 2.27 -3.14 -12.80
CA LEU A 68 1.41 -2.07 -13.28
C LEU A 68 1.86 -1.58 -14.67
N ALA A 69 3.16 -1.36 -14.88
CA ALA A 69 3.70 -0.92 -16.16
C ALA A 69 3.42 -1.95 -17.26
N ALA A 70 3.58 -3.26 -16.97
CA ALA A 70 3.25 -4.32 -17.90
C ALA A 70 1.75 -4.36 -18.25
N ALA A 71 0.87 -4.21 -17.25
CA ALA A 71 -0.57 -4.20 -17.46
C ALA A 71 -1.04 -3.01 -18.30
N VAL A 72 -0.51 -1.82 -18.00
CA VAL A 72 -0.82 -0.59 -18.75
C VAL A 72 -0.27 -0.67 -20.17
N ALA A 73 0.95 -1.19 -20.35
CA ALA A 73 1.52 -1.42 -21.68
C ALA A 73 0.66 -2.38 -22.50
N HIS A 74 0.23 -3.49 -21.90
CA HIS A 74 -0.66 -4.45 -22.55
C HIS A 74 -1.94 -3.79 -23.05
N LYS A 75 -2.55 -2.94 -22.22
CA LYS A 75 -3.77 -2.21 -22.58
C LYS A 75 -3.56 -1.12 -23.63
N ALA A 76 -2.39 -0.47 -23.64
CA ALA A 76 -2.07 0.60 -24.60
C ALA A 76 -1.63 0.08 -25.98
N ARG A 77 -1.08 -1.14 -26.06
CA ARG A 77 -0.55 -1.74 -27.31
C ARG A 77 -1.53 -1.71 -28.49
N PRO A 78 -2.83 -2.06 -28.34
CA PRO A 78 -3.77 -2.02 -29.47
C PRO A 78 -3.89 -0.63 -30.10
N ALA A 79 -3.99 0.42 -29.27
CA ALA A 79 -4.08 1.80 -29.74
C ALA A 79 -2.80 2.25 -30.48
N PHE A 80 -1.61 1.81 -30.02
CA PHE A 80 -0.36 2.04 -30.76
C PHE A 80 -0.35 1.28 -32.09
N ALA A 81 -0.79 0.03 -32.09
CA ALA A 81 -0.82 -0.81 -33.29
C ALA A 81 -1.78 -0.24 -34.35
N GLU A 82 -2.90 0.35 -33.93
CA GLU A 82 -3.82 1.05 -34.84
C GLU A 82 -3.14 2.19 -35.60
N LEU A 83 -2.14 2.83 -35.00
CA LEU A 83 -1.33 3.91 -35.59
C LEU A 83 -0.11 3.39 -36.39
N GLY A 84 0.08 2.06 -36.49
CA GLY A 84 1.26 1.45 -37.10
C GLY A 84 2.51 1.44 -36.21
N LEU A 85 2.34 1.65 -34.91
CA LEU A 85 3.43 1.69 -33.93
C LEU A 85 3.44 0.45 -33.05
N SER A 86 4.63 0.01 -32.64
CA SER A 86 4.82 -1.00 -31.60
C SER A 86 5.31 -0.32 -30.32
N LEU A 87 4.62 -0.60 -29.20
CA LEU A 87 5.04 -0.21 -27.86
C LEU A 87 5.99 -1.29 -27.29
N GLU A 88 7.29 -1.01 -27.32
CA GLU A 88 8.34 -1.95 -26.92
C GLU A 88 8.51 -2.02 -25.39
N GLY A 89 8.28 -0.90 -24.71
CA GLY A 89 8.42 -0.83 -23.26
C GLY A 89 7.71 0.35 -22.65
N LEU A 90 7.29 0.17 -21.40
CA LEU A 90 6.75 1.20 -20.53
C LEU A 90 7.37 1.00 -19.15
N GLN A 91 7.85 2.08 -18.56
CA GLN A 91 8.43 2.10 -17.22
C GLN A 91 7.78 3.24 -16.45
N ILE A 92 7.24 2.92 -15.28
CA ILE A 92 6.64 3.91 -14.39
C ILE A 92 7.62 4.16 -13.26
N GLN A 93 8.07 5.40 -13.10
CA GLN A 93 9.12 5.80 -12.14
C GLN A 93 8.52 6.23 -10.80
N ASN A 94 7.37 6.93 -10.82
CA ASN A 94 6.69 7.37 -9.62
C ASN A 94 5.20 7.56 -9.89
N ILE A 95 4.37 7.20 -8.91
CA ILE A 95 2.94 7.48 -8.92
C ILE A 95 2.60 8.19 -7.60
N SER A 96 2.17 9.44 -7.71
CA SER A 96 1.72 10.21 -6.55
C SER A 96 0.23 9.96 -6.33
N LEU A 97 -0.10 9.47 -5.13
CA LEU A 97 -1.46 9.39 -4.63
C LEU A 97 -1.97 10.78 -4.21
N PRO A 98 -3.27 11.08 -4.39
CA PRO A 98 -3.88 12.22 -3.72
C PRO A 98 -3.96 12.00 -2.20
N ASP A 99 -3.79 13.07 -1.41
CA ASP A 99 -3.67 13.05 0.05
C ASP A 99 -4.76 12.27 0.79
N GLU A 100 -6.01 12.31 0.27
CA GLU A 100 -7.14 11.57 0.84
C GLU A 100 -6.90 10.05 0.81
N LEU A 101 -6.32 9.52 -0.27
CA LEU A 101 -6.00 8.09 -0.36
C LEU A 101 -4.79 7.71 0.49
N GLN A 102 -3.86 8.65 0.68
CA GLN A 102 -2.71 8.43 1.55
C GLN A 102 -3.12 8.30 3.02
N LYS A 103 -4.05 9.14 3.49
CA LYS A 103 -4.63 9.00 4.84
C LYS A 103 -5.37 7.68 5.04
N ARG A 104 -6.15 7.24 4.04
CA ARG A 104 -6.86 5.96 4.07
C ARG A 104 -5.89 4.77 4.08
N LEU A 105 -4.76 4.89 3.38
CA LEU A 105 -3.67 3.92 3.44
C LEU A 105 -3.08 3.87 4.85
N ASP A 106 -2.71 5.02 5.41
CA ASP A 106 -2.10 5.11 6.72
C ASP A 106 -3.04 4.57 7.82
N GLU A 107 -4.35 4.84 7.72
CA GLU A 107 -5.38 4.23 8.57
C GLU A 107 -5.41 2.71 8.41
N ARG A 108 -5.40 2.18 7.18
CA ARG A 108 -5.41 0.73 6.93
C ARG A 108 -4.12 0.06 7.40
N ILE A 109 -2.95 0.66 7.18
CA ILE A 109 -1.66 0.19 7.72
C ILE A 109 -1.73 0.20 9.25
N GLY A 110 -2.22 1.28 9.84
CA GLY A 110 -2.45 1.40 11.27
C GLY A 110 -3.36 0.29 11.80
N MET A 111 -4.45 -0.03 11.10
CA MET A 111 -5.35 -1.14 11.44
C MET A 111 -4.72 -2.52 11.23
N GLY A 112 -3.81 -2.69 10.27
CA GLY A 112 -3.02 -3.92 10.10
C GLY A 112 -2.01 -4.14 11.23
N ILE A 113 -1.49 -3.06 11.81
CA ILE A 113 -0.63 -3.08 13.00
C ILE A 113 -1.43 -3.41 14.28
N VAL A 114 -2.74 -3.18 14.30
CA VAL A 114 -3.66 -3.45 15.46
C VAL A 114 -3.84 -4.96 15.75
N GLY A 115 -3.28 -5.86 14.94
CA GLY A 115 -3.12 -7.27 15.34
C GLY A 115 -2.24 -7.45 16.60
N ASP A 116 -1.43 -6.44 16.94
CA ASP A 116 -0.67 -6.35 18.19
C ASP A 116 -0.88 -4.95 18.80
N LEU A 117 -1.79 -4.86 19.76
CA LEU A 117 -2.19 -3.62 20.45
C LEU A 117 -0.97 -2.84 21.02
N SER A 118 0.14 -3.54 21.29
CA SER A 118 1.41 -2.95 21.75
C SER A 118 2.11 -2.12 20.67
N ARG A 119 2.03 -2.52 19.39
CA ARG A 119 2.65 -1.77 18.30
C ARG A 119 1.83 -0.57 17.85
N TYR A 120 0.50 -0.66 17.94
CA TYR A 120 -0.37 0.49 17.66
C TYR A 120 -0.18 1.61 18.67
N THR A 121 -0.07 1.27 19.96
CA THR A 121 0.23 2.25 21.02
C THR A 121 1.63 2.85 20.85
N GLN A 122 2.65 2.05 20.51
CA GLN A 122 3.98 2.57 20.16
C GLN A 122 3.97 3.50 18.93
N TYR A 123 3.17 3.18 17.91
CA TYR A 123 3.04 3.99 16.69
C TYR A 123 2.35 5.33 16.95
N GLN A 124 1.25 5.32 17.70
CA GLN A 124 0.54 6.54 18.15
C GLN A 124 1.45 7.43 19.01
N VAL A 125 2.26 6.84 19.89
CA VAL A 125 3.26 7.58 20.67
C VAL A 125 4.35 8.14 19.75
N ALA A 126 4.88 7.36 18.82
CA ALA A 126 5.90 7.81 17.88
C ALA A 126 5.45 8.98 16.98
N GLN A 127 4.19 8.98 16.53
CA GLN A 127 3.62 10.08 15.74
C GLN A 127 3.30 11.33 16.57
N SER A 128 2.97 11.18 17.85
CA SER A 128 2.64 12.33 18.73
C SER A 128 3.87 13.03 19.30
N ILE A 129 5.03 12.38 19.35
CA ILE A 129 6.31 12.99 19.77
C ILE A 129 6.69 14.23 18.95
N PRO A 130 6.68 14.24 17.59
CA PRO A 130 7.03 15.44 16.83
C PRO A 130 6.03 16.60 17.00
N ILE A 131 4.74 16.31 17.25
CA ILE A 131 3.71 17.33 17.48
C ILE A 131 3.86 17.96 18.87
N ALA A 132 4.20 17.16 19.88
CA ALA A 132 4.50 17.65 21.22
C ALA A 132 5.84 18.43 21.28
N ALA A 133 6.85 18.04 20.49
CA ALA A 133 8.10 18.76 20.37
C ALA A 133 7.94 20.12 19.67
N ALA A 134 7.05 20.23 18.68
CA ALA A 134 6.72 21.49 18.02
C ALA A 134 5.92 22.47 18.92
N ALA A 135 5.22 21.96 19.93
CA ALA A 135 4.50 22.77 20.92
C ALA A 135 5.39 23.27 22.08
N ASN A 136 6.61 22.72 22.22
CA ASN A 136 7.57 23.13 23.25
C ASN A 136 8.56 24.16 22.70
N GLY A 137 8.03 25.35 22.37
CA GLY A 137 8.84 26.55 22.32
C GLY A 137 9.50 26.82 23.69
N PRO A 138 10.59 27.61 23.75
CA PRO A 138 11.45 27.77 24.94
C PRO A 138 10.77 28.35 26.20
N ALA A 139 9.47 28.64 26.16
CA ALA A 139 8.67 29.07 27.30
C ALA A 139 8.09 27.91 28.15
N GLY A 140 8.21 26.65 27.71
CA GLY A 140 7.58 25.49 28.37
C GLY A 140 8.40 24.74 29.42
N ALA A 141 9.68 25.10 29.63
CA ALA A 141 10.60 24.32 30.46
C ALA A 141 10.24 24.27 31.96
N GLY A 142 9.41 25.20 32.46
CA GLY A 142 8.98 25.23 33.86
C GLY A 142 7.67 24.49 34.14
N ALA A 143 6.82 24.27 33.13
CA ALA A 143 5.50 23.65 33.30
C ALA A 143 5.46 22.17 32.89
N GLY A 144 6.39 21.73 32.02
CA GLY A 144 6.46 20.35 31.54
C GLY A 144 6.81 19.32 32.62
N ILE A 145 7.55 19.72 33.66
CA ILE A 145 7.88 18.83 34.78
C ILE A 145 6.67 18.67 35.72
N GLY A 146 5.93 19.74 36.00
CA GLY A 146 4.73 19.69 36.85
C GLY A 146 3.56 18.93 36.21
N ALA A 147 3.34 19.15 34.91
CA ALA A 147 2.34 18.40 34.14
C ALA A 147 2.79 16.95 33.86
N GLY A 148 4.09 16.71 33.64
CA GLY A 148 4.65 15.37 33.45
C GLY A 148 4.57 14.51 34.72
N ILE A 149 4.75 15.09 35.90
CA ILE A 149 4.58 14.39 37.18
C ILE A 149 3.09 14.15 37.49
N ALA A 150 2.21 15.14 37.24
CA ALA A 150 0.77 14.97 37.45
C ALA A 150 0.14 13.93 36.51
N MET A 151 0.55 13.93 35.24
CA MET A 151 0.11 12.95 34.24
C MET A 151 0.76 11.58 34.48
N GLY A 152 2.02 11.55 34.93
CA GLY A 152 2.73 10.34 35.35
C GLY A 152 2.12 9.69 36.60
N GLN A 153 1.63 10.48 37.56
CA GLN A 153 0.89 9.95 38.72
C GLN A 153 -0.49 9.42 38.34
N ALA A 154 -1.23 10.12 37.46
CA ALA A 154 -2.52 9.64 36.97
C ALA A 154 -2.40 8.34 36.14
N MET A 155 -1.36 8.24 35.30
CA MET A 155 -1.05 7.03 34.53
C MET A 155 -0.53 5.90 35.42
N GLY A 156 0.27 6.22 36.45
CA GLY A 156 0.75 5.26 37.45
C GLY A 156 -0.38 4.69 38.31
N GLN A 157 -1.37 5.51 38.71
CA GLN A 157 -2.55 5.04 39.43
C GLN A 157 -3.48 4.21 38.53
N ALA A 158 -3.67 4.59 37.26
CA ALA A 158 -4.45 3.80 36.31
C ALA A 158 -3.81 2.43 36.04
N LEU A 159 -2.48 2.35 35.96
CA LEU A 159 -1.73 1.10 35.80
C LEU A 159 -1.76 0.25 37.08
N ALA A 160 -1.68 0.87 38.26
CA ALA A 160 -1.82 0.17 39.53
C ALA A 160 -3.24 -0.39 39.74
N GLN A 161 -4.28 0.33 39.32
CA GLN A 161 -5.66 -0.19 39.35
C GLN A 161 -5.92 -1.28 38.30
N ALA A 162 -5.26 -1.25 37.15
CA ALA A 162 -5.28 -2.36 36.18
C ALA A 162 -4.52 -3.61 36.68
N ALA A 163 -3.45 -3.42 37.47
CA ALA A 163 -2.74 -4.50 38.14
C ALA A 163 -3.50 -5.08 39.35
N GLN A 164 -4.32 -4.28 40.05
CA GLN A 164 -5.15 -4.75 41.16
C GLN A 164 -6.43 -5.47 40.67
N ALA A 165 -6.93 -5.14 39.47
CA ALA A 165 -8.07 -5.83 38.84
C ALA A 165 -7.70 -7.20 38.23
N THR A 166 -6.41 -7.57 38.20
CA THR A 166 -5.90 -8.87 37.74
C THR A 166 -5.55 -9.84 38.89
N ALA A 167 -5.78 -9.46 40.15
CA ALA A 167 -5.58 -10.31 41.34
C ALA A 167 -6.88 -10.80 41.99
N GLY A 168 -8.01 -10.72 41.28
CA GLY A 168 -9.35 -11.04 41.80
C GLY A 168 -10.24 -11.78 40.80
N SER A 169 -9.72 -12.84 40.16
CA SER A 169 -10.52 -13.86 39.45
C SER A 169 -9.69 -15.11 39.17
N ALA A 170 -9.10 -15.67 40.22
CA ALA A 170 -8.57 -17.03 40.20
C ALA A 170 -9.72 -18.04 40.42
N GLN A 171 -10.57 -18.24 39.41
CA GLN A 171 -11.35 -19.48 39.28
C GLN A 171 -11.92 -19.58 37.85
N GLY A 172 -11.28 -20.37 36.97
CA GLY A 172 -11.85 -20.67 35.65
C GLY A 172 -10.88 -21.21 34.61
N SER A 173 -10.69 -22.53 34.63
CA SER A 173 -10.16 -23.38 33.55
C SER A 173 -8.76 -23.07 32.98
N ALA A 174 -7.74 -23.62 33.62
CA ALA A 174 -6.50 -24.02 32.95
C ALA A 174 -6.79 -25.17 31.96
N GLY A 175 -7.11 -24.82 30.71
CA GLY A 175 -7.06 -25.73 29.58
C GLY A 175 -5.71 -25.59 28.90
N ALA A 176 -4.74 -26.43 29.25
CA ALA A 176 -3.49 -26.54 28.51
C ALA A 176 -3.77 -26.99 27.07
N THR A 177 -3.85 -26.06 26.12
CA THR A 177 -3.99 -26.32 24.70
C THR A 177 -2.70 -26.96 24.18
N LYS A 178 -2.73 -28.29 24.02
CA LYS A 178 -1.67 -29.04 23.35
C LYS A 178 -1.62 -28.60 21.88
N THR A 179 -0.57 -27.88 21.49
CA THR A 179 -0.28 -27.54 20.10
C THR A 179 0.49 -28.67 19.42
N VAL A 180 0.11 -28.99 18.18
CA VAL A 180 0.79 -29.95 17.30
C VAL A 180 1.32 -29.22 16.08
N VAL A 181 2.50 -29.62 15.58
CA VAL A 181 3.09 -29.10 14.36
C VAL A 181 2.73 -30.01 13.19
N CYS A 182 2.20 -29.44 12.11
CA CYS A 182 1.90 -30.18 10.89
C CYS A 182 3.18 -30.64 10.19
N ALA A 183 3.34 -31.94 9.95
CA ALA A 183 4.52 -32.49 9.26
C ALA A 183 4.66 -32.02 7.79
N LYS A 184 3.55 -31.64 7.14
CA LYS A 184 3.54 -31.27 5.72
C LYS A 184 3.84 -29.79 5.47
N CYS A 185 3.28 -28.89 6.28
CA CYS A 185 3.41 -27.45 6.08
C CYS A 185 4.04 -26.70 7.25
N GLN A 186 4.42 -27.40 8.33
CA GLN A 186 5.05 -26.82 9.53
C GLN A 186 4.17 -25.80 10.29
N ALA A 187 2.88 -25.70 9.97
CA ALA A 187 1.95 -24.87 10.71
C ALA A 187 1.77 -25.38 12.15
N ARG A 188 1.67 -24.46 13.12
CA ARG A 188 1.34 -24.74 14.53
C ARG A 188 -0.17 -24.72 14.69
N ILE A 189 -0.73 -25.79 15.23
CA ILE A 189 -2.17 -26.02 15.24
C ILE A 189 -2.61 -26.44 16.64
N GLU A 190 -3.69 -25.84 17.15
CA GLU A 190 -4.25 -26.19 18.45
C GLU A 190 -5.15 -27.43 18.35
N ARG A 191 -4.95 -28.43 19.23
CA ARG A 191 -5.90 -29.56 19.37
C ARG A 191 -7.26 -29.01 19.85
N PRO A 192 -8.39 -29.58 19.39
CA PRO A 192 -8.58 -30.97 18.93
C PRO A 192 -8.69 -31.19 17.41
N SER A 193 -8.14 -30.30 16.58
CA SER A 193 -8.22 -30.43 15.12
C SER A 193 -7.58 -31.74 14.59
N LYS A 194 -8.39 -32.56 13.88
CA LYS A 194 -7.93 -33.82 13.22
C LYS A 194 -7.21 -33.56 11.89
N PHE A 195 -7.37 -32.37 11.32
CA PHE A 195 -6.83 -31.97 10.03
C PHE A 195 -6.19 -30.60 10.13
N CYS A 196 -5.15 -30.36 9.32
CA CYS A 196 -4.49 -29.10 9.21
C CYS A 196 -5.33 -28.09 8.42
N PRO A 197 -5.69 -26.92 8.99
CA PRO A 197 -6.49 -25.92 8.29
C PRO A 197 -5.75 -25.28 7.10
N GLU A 198 -4.42 -25.25 7.14
CA GLU A 198 -3.59 -24.64 6.11
C GLU A 198 -3.38 -25.52 4.88
N CYS A 199 -3.35 -26.85 5.05
CA CYS A 199 -2.98 -27.77 3.95
C CYS A 199 -3.83 -29.04 3.85
N GLY A 200 -4.84 -29.21 4.70
CA GLY A 200 -5.78 -30.33 4.68
C GLY A 200 -5.21 -31.69 5.12
N SER A 201 -3.93 -31.78 5.51
CA SER A 201 -3.33 -33.05 5.93
C SER A 201 -3.81 -33.50 7.31
N ALA A 202 -3.95 -34.81 7.52
CA ALA A 202 -4.38 -35.36 8.81
C ALA A 202 -3.28 -35.16 9.88
N LEU A 203 -3.69 -34.69 11.06
CA LEU A 203 -2.84 -34.58 12.24
C LEU A 203 -3.10 -35.83 13.09
N GLY A 204 -2.11 -36.73 13.14
CA GLY A 204 -2.17 -37.98 13.91
C GLY A 204 -2.37 -37.78 15.42
#